data_AF-A0A2D6P9F6-F1
#
_entry.id   AF-A0A2D6P9F6-F1
#
_cell.length_a   1.000
_cell.length_b   1.000
_cell.length_c   1.000
_cell.angle_alpha   90.00
_cell.angle_beta   90.00
_cell.angle_gamma   90.00
#
_symmetry.space_group_name_H-M   'P 1'
#
loop_
_entity.id
_entity.type
_entity.pdbx_description
1 polymer ?
#
loop_
_entity_poly.entity_id
_entity_poly.type
_entity_poly.pdbx_seq_one_letter_code
_entity_poly.pdbx_strand_id
1 'polypeptide(L)'
;MADNVYLGNPNLKKANTPIEFTQEQIAEFIKCKQDPVYFAQNYVKIVSLDEGLVPFKPYDFQEKLIKNFHENRFNICKMPRQTGKSTTCVSYLLHYAVFNDSVNIGILANKAATARELLGRLQTAYENLPKWMQQGIIAWNKGSLELENGSKILAASTSASAVRGMSF
;
A
#
# COMPACT_ATOMS: atom_id res chain seq x y z
N MET A 1 -21.53 -12.10 14.49
CA MET A 1 -20.60 -10.93 14.50
C MET A 1 -19.15 -11.29 14.18
N ALA A 2 -18.81 -12.54 13.81
CA ALA A 2 -17.44 -12.99 13.52
C ALA A 2 -17.11 -13.17 12.02
N ASP A 3 -18.06 -12.93 11.11
CA ASP A 3 -17.92 -13.36 9.69
C ASP A 3 -17.21 -12.39 8.74
N ASN A 4 -16.96 -11.14 9.16
CA ASN A 4 -16.49 -10.08 8.26
C ASN A 4 -14.99 -9.78 8.38
N VAL A 5 -14.27 -10.52 9.23
CA VAL A 5 -12.84 -10.31 9.51
C VAL A 5 -11.98 -11.39 8.87
N TYR A 6 -10.83 -11.01 8.32
CA TYR A 6 -9.91 -11.96 7.67
C TYR A 6 -9.06 -12.70 8.72
N LEU A 7 -9.18 -14.04 8.78
CA LEU A 7 -8.42 -14.93 9.68
C LEU A 7 -8.38 -14.46 11.16
N GLY A 8 -9.48 -13.86 11.64
CA GLY A 8 -9.58 -13.37 13.01
C GLY A 8 -8.87 -12.05 13.29
N ASN A 9 -8.23 -11.42 12.30
CA ASN A 9 -7.66 -10.08 12.45
C ASN A 9 -8.78 -9.02 12.37
N PRO A 10 -9.10 -8.29 13.45
CA PRO A 10 -10.20 -7.33 13.47
C PRO A 10 -9.98 -6.12 12.55
N ASN A 11 -8.74 -5.87 12.15
CA ASN A 11 -8.34 -4.74 11.30
C ASN A 11 -8.47 -5.03 9.80
N LEU A 12 -8.58 -6.31 9.42
CA LEU A 12 -8.64 -6.72 8.02
C LEU A 12 -10.04 -7.15 7.61
N LYS A 13 -10.51 -6.57 6.51
CA LYS A 13 -11.77 -6.95 5.86
C LYS A 13 -11.60 -8.27 5.09
N LYS A 14 -12.55 -9.20 5.25
CA LYS A 14 -12.61 -10.43 4.42
C LYS A 14 -13.11 -10.11 3.01
N ALA A 15 -12.61 -10.83 2.00
CA ALA A 15 -13.09 -10.70 0.62
C ALA A 15 -14.62 -10.86 0.51
N ASN A 16 -15.22 -10.08 -0.40
CA ASN A 16 -16.66 -10.04 -0.70
C ASN A 16 -17.55 -9.64 0.49
N THR A 17 -17.00 -8.92 1.48
CA THR A 17 -17.82 -8.38 2.57
C THR A 17 -18.60 -7.16 2.05
N PRO A 18 -19.95 -7.18 2.10
CA PRO A 18 -20.76 -6.05 1.68
C PRO A 18 -20.55 -4.86 2.64
N ILE A 19 -20.38 -3.67 2.08
CA ILE A 19 -20.30 -2.41 2.83
C ILE A 19 -21.27 -1.44 2.18
N GLU A 20 -22.12 -0.84 2.99
CA GLU A 20 -22.96 0.28 2.57
C GLU A 20 -22.13 1.56 2.66
N PHE A 21 -21.95 2.23 1.52
CA PHE A 21 -21.23 3.49 1.45
C PHE A 21 -22.17 4.67 1.66
N THR A 22 -21.76 5.63 2.48
CA THR A 22 -22.40 6.94 2.52
C THR A 22 -21.93 7.79 1.33
N GLN A 23 -22.71 8.82 0.95
CA GLN A 23 -22.30 9.75 -0.11
C GLN A 23 -20.95 10.42 0.18
N GLU A 24 -20.70 10.76 1.45
CA GLU A 24 -19.44 11.34 1.91
C GLU A 24 -18.27 10.37 1.72
N GLN A 25 -18.46 9.09 2.04
CA GLN A 25 -17.43 8.07 1.85
C GLN A 25 -17.10 7.85 0.36
N ILE A 26 -18.10 7.92 -0.52
CA ILE A 26 -17.88 7.83 -1.98
C ILE A 26 -17.06 9.04 -2.45
N ALA A 27 -17.45 10.26 -2.06
CA ALA A 27 -16.73 11.47 -2.42
C ALA A 27 -15.28 11.43 -1.93
N GLU A 28 -15.08 10.99 -0.69
CA GLU A 28 -13.77 10.87 -0.07
C GLU A 28 -12.90 9.78 -0.72
N PHE A 29 -13.52 8.66 -1.12
CA PHE A 29 -12.84 7.59 -1.87
C PHE A 29 -12.34 8.11 -3.23
N ILE A 30 -13.17 8.86 -3.95
CA ILE A 30 -12.80 9.46 -5.24
C ILE A 30 -11.67 10.48 -5.05
N LYS A 31 -11.76 11.32 -4.00
CA LYS A 31 -10.73 12.29 -3.66
C LYS A 31 -9.39 11.60 -3.37
N CYS A 32 -9.38 10.54 -2.57
CA CYS A 32 -8.18 9.77 -2.27
C CYS A 32 -7.61 9.10 -3.52
N LYS A 33 -8.46 8.60 -4.41
CA LYS A 33 -8.04 8.00 -5.69
C LYS A 33 -7.31 9.02 -6.57
N GLN A 34 -7.82 10.25 -6.64
CA GLN A 34 -7.25 11.31 -7.49
C GLN A 34 -6.00 11.97 -6.90
N ASP A 35 -5.92 12.09 -5.57
CA ASP A 35 -4.80 12.73 -4.90
C ASP A 35 -4.06 11.75 -3.96
N PRO A 36 -2.96 11.12 -4.45
CA PRO A 36 -2.19 10.18 -3.65
C PRO A 36 -1.45 10.86 -2.48
N VAL A 37 -1.14 12.16 -2.56
CA VAL A 37 -0.51 12.89 -1.45
C VAL A 37 -1.53 13.08 -0.33
N TYR A 38 -2.74 13.51 -0.68
CA TYR A 38 -3.84 13.64 0.26
C TYR A 38 -4.16 12.30 0.93
N PHE A 39 -4.23 11.20 0.18
CA PHE A 39 -4.42 9.87 0.75
C PHE A 39 -3.30 9.51 1.75
N ALA A 40 -2.04 9.73 1.36
CA ALA A 40 -0.88 9.43 2.19
C ALA A 40 -0.91 10.22 3.51
N GLN A 41 -1.31 11.50 3.47
CA GLN A 41 -1.38 12.38 4.63
C GLN A 41 -2.50 12.02 5.61
N ASN A 42 -3.67 11.66 5.10
CA ASN A 42 -4.88 11.54 5.92
C ASN A 42 -5.16 10.11 6.39
N TYR A 43 -4.73 9.10 5.63
CA TYR A 43 -5.12 7.71 5.87
C TYR A 43 -3.95 6.78 6.16
N VAL A 44 -2.74 7.08 5.69
CA VAL A 44 -1.59 6.21 5.90
C VAL A 44 -0.98 6.49 7.28
N LYS A 45 -0.85 5.42 8.07
CA LYS A 45 -0.13 5.45 9.35
C LYS A 45 1.17 4.67 9.26
N ILE A 46 2.19 5.15 9.95
CA ILE A 46 3.54 4.60 9.95
C ILE A 46 4.00 4.38 11.39
N VAL A 47 4.92 3.43 11.57
CA VAL A 47 5.53 3.18 12.88
C VAL A 47 6.72 4.13 13.07
N SER A 48 6.57 5.06 13.99
CA SER A 48 7.63 5.86 14.59
C SER A 48 8.29 5.06 15.72
N LEU A 49 9.61 5.23 15.89
CA LEU A 49 10.35 4.57 16.98
C LEU A 49 9.95 5.11 18.36
N ASP A 50 9.66 6.41 18.43
CA ASP A 50 9.41 7.10 19.70
C ASP A 50 7.92 7.19 20.04
N GLU A 51 7.08 7.39 19.02
CA GLU A 51 5.64 7.68 19.20
C GLU A 51 4.72 6.51 18.79
N GLY A 52 5.31 5.39 18.34
CA GLY A 52 4.55 4.26 17.84
C GLY A 52 3.80 4.58 16.55
N LEU A 53 2.53 4.19 16.45
CA LEU A 53 1.77 4.34 15.21
C LEU A 53 1.23 5.76 15.03
N VAL A 54 1.79 6.52 14.08
CA VAL A 54 1.45 7.92 13.83
C VAL A 54 1.02 8.17 12.39
N PRO A 55 0.20 9.21 12.12
CA PRO A 55 -0.10 9.62 10.75
C PRO A 55 1.16 9.96 9.96
N PHE A 56 1.23 9.51 8.71
CA PHE A 56 2.34 9.84 7.83
C PHE A 56 2.23 11.29 7.35
N LYS A 57 3.14 12.14 7.82
CA LYS A 57 3.26 13.52 7.37
C LYS A 57 4.45 13.62 6.41
N PRO A 58 4.24 13.57 5.09
CA PRO A 58 5.31 13.67 4.11
C PRO A 58 5.94 15.06 4.18
N TYR A 59 7.26 15.11 4.06
CA TYR A 59 7.98 16.36 3.79
C TYR A 59 7.74 16.81 2.34
N ASP A 60 7.99 18.08 2.03
CA ASP A 60 7.79 18.66 0.68
C ASP A 60 8.41 17.83 -0.45
N PHE A 61 9.62 17.29 -0.22
CA PHE A 61 10.28 16.45 -1.22
C PHE A 61 9.62 15.08 -1.37
N GLN A 62 9.01 14.54 -0.32
CA GLN A 62 8.27 13.27 -0.35
C GLN A 62 6.94 13.44 -1.07
N GLU A 63 6.26 14.57 -0.89
CA GLU A 63 5.09 14.92 -1.69
C GLU A 63 5.45 15.01 -3.18
N LYS A 64 6.56 15.68 -3.49
CA LYS A 64 7.07 15.76 -4.86
C LYS A 64 7.36 14.37 -5.44
N LEU A 65 7.92 13.46 -4.63
CA LEU A 65 8.15 12.07 -5.06
C LEU A 65 6.84 11.36 -5.38
N ILE A 66 5.84 11.46 -4.51
CA ILE A 66 4.52 10.84 -4.73
C ILE A 66 3.87 11.38 -6.01
N LYS A 67 3.88 12.71 -6.21
CA LYS A 67 3.36 13.34 -7.43
C LYS A 67 4.09 12.85 -8.68
N ASN A 68 5.42 12.81 -8.64
CA ASN A 68 6.21 12.29 -9.77
C ASN A 68 5.90 10.82 -10.09
N PHE A 69 5.71 9.98 -9.06
CA PHE A 69 5.32 8.58 -9.24
C PHE A 69 3.94 8.42 -9.89
N HIS A 70 3.03 9.35 -9.60
CA HIS A 70 1.68 9.35 -10.15
C HIS A 70 1.61 9.88 -11.57
N GLU A 71 2.34 10.95 -11.87
CA GLU A 71 2.33 11.63 -13.17
C GLU A 71 3.17 10.92 -14.23
N ASN A 72 4.23 10.21 -13.82
CA ASN A 72 5.19 9.61 -14.74
C ASN A 72 5.19 8.09 -14.62
N ARG A 73 5.13 7.40 -15.76
CA ARG A 73 5.20 5.93 -15.83
C ARG A 73 6.53 5.38 -15.31
N PHE A 74 7.64 6.06 -15.60
CA PHE A 74 8.98 5.63 -15.21
C PHE A 74 9.67 6.70 -14.38
N ASN A 75 10.14 6.32 -13.19
CA ASN A 75 10.80 7.22 -12.26
C ASN A 75 12.12 6.62 -11.77
N ILE A 76 13.19 7.42 -11.80
CA ILE A 76 14.49 7.08 -11.20
C ILE A 76 14.81 8.13 -10.15
N CYS A 77 15.03 7.70 -8.91
CA CYS A 77 15.28 8.61 -7.80
C CYS A 77 16.68 8.42 -7.23
N LYS A 78 17.49 9.48 -7.27
CA LYS A 78 18.78 9.56 -6.56
C LYS A 78 18.56 10.29 -5.23
N MET A 79 18.65 9.57 -4.12
CA MET A 79 18.31 10.12 -2.79
C MET A 79 19.38 9.83 -1.75
N PRO A 80 19.54 10.70 -0.72
CA PRO A 80 20.42 10.43 0.39
C PRO A 80 19.94 9.27 1.28
N ARG A 81 20.78 8.87 2.23
CA ARG A 81 20.41 7.90 3.27
C ARG A 81 19.49 8.55 4.31
N GLN A 82 18.72 7.74 5.02
CA GLN A 82 17.91 8.14 6.18
C GLN A 82 16.86 9.24 5.94
N THR A 83 16.39 9.42 4.70
CA THR A 83 15.36 10.40 4.34
C THR A 83 13.92 9.85 4.36
N GLY A 84 13.66 8.67 4.93
CA GLY A 84 12.32 8.09 4.94
C GLY A 84 11.75 7.68 3.57
N LYS A 85 12.58 7.61 2.52
CA LYS A 85 12.15 7.28 1.15
C LYS A 85 11.34 5.98 1.00
N SER A 86 11.69 4.96 1.78
CA SER A 86 11.00 3.67 1.75
C SER A 86 9.54 3.81 2.19
N THR A 87 9.28 4.65 3.19
CA THR A 87 7.93 4.94 3.68
C THR A 87 7.12 5.64 2.60
N THR A 88 7.69 6.64 1.93
CA THR A 88 7.05 7.35 0.80
C THR A 88 6.66 6.40 -0.33
N CYS A 89 7.58 5.51 -0.75
CA CYS A 89 7.28 4.52 -1.78
C CYS A 89 6.16 3.57 -1.34
N VAL A 90 6.21 3.07 -0.10
CA VAL A 90 5.19 2.17 0.46
C VAL A 90 3.81 2.83 0.48
N SER A 91 3.71 4.10 0.91
CA SER A 91 2.45 4.85 0.91
C SER A 91 1.86 4.98 -0.50
N TYR A 92 2.70 5.23 -1.50
CA TYR A 92 2.26 5.28 -2.89
C TYR A 92 1.85 3.91 -3.46
N LEU A 93 2.62 2.85 -3.18
CA LEU A 93 2.27 1.49 -3.62
C LEU A 93 0.95 1.02 -3.00
N LEU A 94 0.70 1.39 -1.74
CA LEU A 94 -0.57 1.12 -1.06
C LEU A 94 -1.74 1.82 -1.76
N HIS A 95 -1.59 3.11 -2.05
CA HIS A 95 -2.57 3.87 -2.85
C HIS A 95 -2.85 3.16 -4.18
N TYR A 96 -1.78 2.84 -4.91
CA TYR A 96 -1.89 2.23 -6.23
C TYR A 96 -2.63 0.88 -6.20
N ALA A 97 -2.37 0.04 -5.19
CA ALA A 97 -3.04 -1.26 -5.02
C ALA A 97 -4.53 -1.14 -4.62
N VAL A 98 -4.88 -0.14 -3.81
CA VAL A 98 -6.25 0.04 -3.31
C VAL A 98 -7.18 0.65 -4.36
N PHE A 99 -6.69 1.60 -5.15
CA PHE A 99 -7.53 2.41 -6.04
C PHE A 99 -7.50 2.00 -7.52
N ASN A 100 -6.64 1.04 -7.89
CA ASN A 100 -6.59 0.46 -9.23
C ASN A 100 -6.88 -1.04 -9.16
N ASP A 101 -7.66 -1.51 -10.13
CA ASP A 101 -8.10 -2.90 -10.20
C ASP A 101 -7.11 -3.74 -11.00
N SER A 102 -6.91 -4.99 -10.60
CA SER A 102 -6.11 -5.98 -11.31
C SER A 102 -4.66 -5.57 -11.59
N VAL A 103 -4.03 -4.82 -10.68
CA VAL A 103 -2.62 -4.43 -10.82
C VAL A 103 -1.67 -5.39 -10.11
N ASN A 104 -0.59 -5.78 -10.78
CA ASN A 104 0.47 -6.60 -10.19
C ASN A 104 1.67 -5.73 -9.85
N ILE A 105 2.03 -5.66 -8.57
CA ILE A 105 3.12 -4.83 -8.07
C ILE A 105 4.28 -5.71 -7.62
N GLY A 106 5.46 -5.49 -8.20
CA GLY A 106 6.70 -6.15 -7.81
C GLY A 106 7.57 -5.25 -6.92
N ILE A 107 7.82 -5.68 -5.68
CA ILE A 107 8.82 -5.07 -4.80
C ILE A 107 10.10 -5.92 -4.90
N LEU A 108 11.11 -5.38 -5.59
CA LEU A 108 12.39 -6.04 -5.81
C LEU A 108 13.49 -5.38 -4.98
N ALA A 109 14.33 -6.20 -4.33
CA ALA A 109 15.50 -5.74 -3.61
C ALA A 109 16.66 -6.72 -3.79
N ASN A 110 17.89 -6.29 -3.48
CA ASN A 110 19.07 -7.18 -3.54
C ASN A 110 18.89 -8.45 -2.66
N LYS A 111 18.25 -8.30 -1.49
CA LYS A 111 17.91 -9.41 -0.60
C LYS A 111 16.40 -9.54 -0.47
N ALA A 112 15.88 -10.76 -0.56
CA ALA A 112 14.44 -11.04 -0.41
C ALA A 112 13.90 -10.55 0.95
N ALA A 113 14.70 -10.64 2.02
CA ALA A 113 14.33 -10.12 3.33
C ALA A 113 14.02 -8.61 3.30
N THR A 114 14.80 -7.82 2.55
CA THR A 114 14.58 -6.37 2.41
C THR A 114 13.28 -6.06 1.67
N ALA A 115 12.95 -6.82 0.62
CA ALA A 115 11.68 -6.66 -0.08
C ALA A 115 10.49 -7.01 0.84
N ARG A 116 10.59 -8.10 1.61
CA ARG A 116 9.56 -8.50 2.58
C ARG A 116 9.37 -7.49 3.71
N GLU A 117 10.45 -6.86 4.16
CA GLU A 117 10.36 -5.78 5.16
C GLU A 117 9.53 -4.60 4.64
N LEU A 118 9.74 -4.19 3.38
CA LEU A 118 8.93 -3.13 2.76
C LEU A 118 7.46 -3.54 2.62
N LEU A 119 7.19 -4.78 2.21
CA LEU A 119 5.84 -5.33 2.18
C LEU A 119 5.21 -5.35 3.58
N GLY A 120 5.96 -5.71 4.61
CA GLY A 120 5.48 -5.68 6.00
C GLY A 120 5.06 -4.27 6.45
N ARG A 121 5.83 -3.24 6.08
CA ARG A 121 5.44 -1.84 6.34
C ARG A 121 4.16 -1.46 5.59
N LEU A 122 4.00 -1.92 4.35
CA LEU A 122 2.79 -1.72 3.57
C LEU A 122 1.58 -2.40 4.22
N GLN A 123 1.75 -3.63 4.69
CA GLN A 123 0.73 -4.39 5.40
C GLN A 123 0.29 -3.67 6.69
N THR A 124 1.23 -3.15 7.48
CA THR A 124 0.89 -2.35 8.67
C THR A 124 0.10 -1.08 8.31
N ALA A 125 0.50 -0.38 7.24
CA ALA A 125 -0.25 0.79 6.78
C ALA A 125 -1.66 0.43 6.30
N TYR A 126 -1.79 -0.68 5.56
CA TYR A 126 -3.07 -1.20 5.08
C TYR A 126 -4.03 -1.59 6.21
N GLU A 127 -3.54 -2.32 7.22
CA GLU A 127 -4.33 -2.73 8.39
C GLU A 127 -4.95 -1.52 9.11
N ASN A 128 -4.33 -0.35 9.00
CA ASN A 128 -4.79 0.87 9.66
C ASN A 128 -5.66 1.77 8.78
N LEU A 129 -5.97 1.35 7.54
CA LEU A 129 -6.93 2.04 6.71
C LEU A 129 -8.35 1.83 7.25
N PRO A 130 -9.26 2.80 7.06
CA PRO A 130 -10.68 2.60 7.36
C PRO A 130 -11.27 1.43 6.58
N LYS A 131 -12.09 0.59 7.23
CA LYS A 131 -12.66 -0.62 6.61
C LYS A 131 -13.46 -0.37 5.33
N TRP A 132 -14.10 0.80 5.22
CA TRP A 132 -14.85 1.20 4.03
C TRP A 132 -13.94 1.51 2.84
N MET A 133 -12.69 1.90 3.08
CA MET A 133 -11.70 2.17 2.03
C MET A 133 -10.86 0.93 1.68
N GLN A 134 -10.75 -0.02 2.61
CA GLN A 134 -10.04 -1.28 2.38
C GLN A 134 -10.73 -2.13 1.31
N GLN A 135 -9.89 -2.75 0.48
CA GLN A 135 -10.29 -3.92 -0.29
C GLN A 135 -10.35 -5.14 0.64
N GLY A 136 -11.24 -6.07 0.35
CA GLY A 136 -11.25 -7.37 1.03
C GLY A 136 -9.99 -8.16 0.73
N ILE A 137 -9.49 -8.88 1.73
CA ILE A 137 -8.27 -9.67 1.61
C ILE A 137 -8.58 -11.07 1.05
N ILE A 138 -7.87 -11.47 0.00
CA ILE A 138 -7.86 -12.84 -0.54
C ILE A 138 -6.68 -13.61 0.08
N ALA A 139 -5.47 -13.05 0.00
CA ALA A 139 -4.26 -13.68 0.53
C ALA A 139 -3.38 -12.67 1.28
N TRP A 140 -2.90 -13.05 2.46
CA TRP A 140 -2.06 -12.21 3.31
C TRP A 140 -0.84 -12.97 3.83
N ASN A 141 0.29 -12.84 3.13
CA ASN A 141 1.51 -13.59 3.42
C ASN A 141 2.70 -12.64 3.64
N LYS A 142 3.81 -13.16 4.20
CA LYS A 142 5.05 -12.39 4.40
C LYS A 142 5.73 -11.96 3.10
N GLY A 143 5.45 -12.65 1.99
CA GLY A 143 6.06 -12.40 0.68
C GLY A 143 5.09 -11.95 -0.40
N SER A 144 3.78 -12.01 -0.13
CA SER A 144 2.76 -11.64 -1.09
C SER A 144 1.46 -11.18 -0.43
N LEU A 145 0.71 -10.36 -1.16
CA LEU A 145 -0.60 -9.84 -0.80
C LEU A 145 -1.52 -9.95 -2.02
N GLU A 146 -2.77 -10.34 -1.83
CA GLU A 146 -3.81 -10.33 -2.86
C GLU A 146 -5.12 -9.74 -2.32
N LEU A 147 -5.68 -8.79 -3.07
CA LEU A 147 -6.86 -8.02 -2.75
C LEU A 147 -8.06 -8.41 -3.63
N GLU A 148 -9.27 -8.15 -3.15
CA GLU A 148 -10.52 -8.53 -3.84
C GLU A 148 -10.72 -7.85 -5.20
N ASN A 149 -10.09 -6.69 -5.42
CA ASN A 149 -10.07 -6.00 -6.71
C ASN A 149 -9.10 -6.64 -7.74
N GLY A 150 -8.50 -7.79 -7.42
CA GLY A 150 -7.56 -8.51 -8.27
C GLY A 150 -6.12 -8.01 -8.17
N SER A 151 -5.85 -6.98 -7.38
CA SER A 151 -4.50 -6.42 -7.23
C SER A 151 -3.62 -7.30 -6.35
N LYS A 152 -2.37 -7.50 -6.78
CA LYS A 152 -1.40 -8.39 -6.14
C LYS A 152 -0.10 -7.66 -5.89
N ILE A 153 0.53 -7.92 -4.74
CA ILE A 153 1.88 -7.43 -4.44
C ILE A 153 2.77 -8.63 -4.17
N LEU A 154 3.93 -8.67 -4.81
CA LEU A 154 4.96 -9.69 -4.60
C LEU A 154 6.26 -9.04 -4.11
N ALA A 155 6.84 -9.59 -3.05
CA ALA A 155 8.15 -9.19 -2.54
C ALA A 155 9.19 -10.27 -2.85
N ALA A 156 10.19 -9.93 -3.67
CA ALA A 156 11.21 -10.88 -4.12
C ALA A 156 12.62 -10.26 -4.16
N SER A 157 13.64 -11.13 -4.19
CA SER A 157 15.01 -10.70 -4.52
C SER A 157 15.14 -10.43 -6.02
N THR A 158 15.98 -9.48 -6.41
CA THR A 158 16.27 -9.18 -7.81
C THR A 158 16.90 -10.39 -8.50
N SER A 159 16.16 -11.03 -9.41
CA SER A 159 16.65 -12.08 -10.30
C SER A 159 15.91 -12.02 -11.64
N ALA A 160 16.53 -12.53 -12.70
CA ALA A 160 15.90 -12.60 -14.02
C ALA A 160 14.65 -13.50 -14.02
N SER A 161 14.59 -14.49 -13.13
CA SER A 161 13.42 -15.37 -12.96
C SER A 161 12.27 -14.70 -12.21
N ALA A 162 12.54 -13.76 -11.30
CA ALA A 162 11.52 -13.07 -10.52
C ALA A 162 10.61 -12.17 -11.39
N VAL A 163 11.13 -11.66 -12.51
CA VAL A 163 10.40 -10.76 -13.41
C VAL A 163 9.74 -11.51 -14.56
N ARG A 164 10.43 -12.49 -15.17
CA ARG A 164 9.93 -13.14 -16.41
C ARG A 164 8.74 -14.07 -16.22
N GLY A 165 8.50 -14.57 -15.02
CA GLY A 165 7.39 -15.49 -14.74
C GLY A 165 6.06 -14.80 -14.45
N MET A 166 6.02 -13.46 -14.45
CA MET A 166 4.87 -12.66 -14.00
C MET A 166 4.69 -11.46 -14.94
N SER A 167 3.46 -10.96 -15.07
CA SER A 167 3.17 -9.71 -15.77
C SER A 167 2.93 -8.62 -14.73
N PHE A 168 3.83 -7.63 -14.68
CA PHE A 168 3.79 -6.47 -13.80
C PHE A 168 3.53 -5.19 -14.60
#